data_AF-A0A2V8RW34-F1
#
_entry.id   AF-A0A2V8RW34-F1
#
_cell.length_a   1.000
_cell.length_b   1.000
_cell.length_c   1.000
_cell.angle_alpha   90.00
_cell.angle_beta   90.00
_cell.angle_gamma   90.00
#
_symmetry.space_group_name_H-M   'P 1'
#
loop_
_entity.id
_entity.type
_entity.pdbx_description
1 polymer ?
#
loop_
_entity_poly.entity_id
_entity_poly.type
_entity_poly.pdbx_seq_one_letter_code
_entity_poly.pdbx_strand_id
1 'polypeptide(L)'
;MKIDRAMRVAVGVLLIAISAAAAAHGTVEDCKLLINKLITNTRSVAIHGRNVKKDRAELIANLEVALTDLDTVKPCTAVQKLNDFKIKVNQLIAAKRINTDENAGTTSKDLIDDADAAIKCIDTESAGCGT
;
A
#
# COMPACT_ATOMS: atom_id res chain seq x y z
N MET A 1 53.29 -35.10 -42.86
CA MET A 1 52.22 -34.15 -43.22
C MET A 1 52.25 -33.04 -42.18
N LYS A 2 52.51 -31.80 -42.63
CA LYS A 2 52.83 -30.62 -41.81
C LYS A 2 51.57 -29.97 -41.25
N ILE A 3 51.70 -29.43 -40.05
CA ILE A 3 50.70 -28.62 -39.34
C ILE A 3 50.86 -27.18 -39.83
N ASP A 4 49.78 -26.56 -40.31
CA ASP A 4 49.69 -25.12 -40.46
C ASP A 4 48.58 -24.57 -39.56
N ARG A 5 49.03 -23.70 -38.65
CA ARG A 5 48.25 -23.00 -37.63
C ARG A 5 47.61 -21.74 -38.22
N ALA A 6 46.51 -21.36 -37.57
CA ALA A 6 46.09 -20.00 -37.23
C ALA A 6 45.33 -19.16 -38.26
N MET A 7 44.05 -18.90 -37.93
CA MET A 7 43.41 -17.57 -37.95
C MET A 7 42.11 -17.68 -37.13
N ARG A 8 42.04 -17.20 -35.87
CA ARG A 8 41.48 -15.89 -35.45
C ARG A 8 40.24 -15.53 -36.30
N VAL A 9 39.03 -15.44 -35.74
CA VAL A 9 38.51 -14.23 -35.06
C VAL A 9 37.37 -14.60 -34.09
N ALA A 10 37.46 -14.07 -32.87
CA ALA A 10 36.37 -14.00 -31.90
C ALA A 10 35.60 -12.69 -32.10
N VAL A 11 34.27 -12.75 -32.27
CA VAL A 11 33.27 -11.69 -31.98
C VAL A 11 31.95 -12.47 -31.78
N GLY A 12 31.34 -12.59 -30.61
CA GLY A 12 31.05 -11.53 -29.65
C GLY A 12 29.71 -10.87 -29.99
N VAL A 13 28.60 -11.62 -30.05
CA VAL A 13 27.25 -11.04 -30.07
C VAL A 13 26.55 -11.45 -28.78
N LEU A 14 26.83 -10.65 -27.74
CA LEU A 14 26.01 -10.58 -26.54
C LEU A 14 24.68 -9.94 -26.95
N LEU A 15 23.66 -10.75 -27.21
CA LEU A 15 22.27 -10.29 -27.28
C LEU A 15 21.84 -9.91 -25.87
N ILE A 16 22.03 -8.63 -25.53
CA ILE A 16 21.45 -8.03 -24.35
C ILE A 16 19.93 -8.01 -24.61
N ALA A 17 19.22 -9.02 -24.11
CA ALA A 17 17.79 -8.92 -23.89
C ALA A 17 17.58 -7.82 -22.85
N ILE A 18 17.36 -6.60 -23.31
CA ILE A 18 16.86 -5.53 -22.46
C ILE A 18 15.38 -5.86 -22.23
N SER A 19 15.13 -6.80 -21.32
CA SER A 19 13.83 -6.90 -20.66
C SER A 19 13.72 -5.67 -19.76
N ALA A 20 13.44 -4.52 -20.37
CA ALA A 20 12.84 -3.40 -19.68
C ALA A 20 11.43 -3.87 -19.30
N ALA A 21 11.34 -4.65 -18.23
CA ALA A 21 10.20 -4.54 -17.35
C ALA A 21 10.24 -3.09 -16.89
N ALA A 22 9.55 -2.21 -17.62
CA ALA A 22 9.05 -1.00 -17.03
C ALA A 22 8.29 -1.51 -15.80
N ALA A 23 8.89 -1.33 -14.61
CA ALA A 23 8.11 -1.38 -13.40
C ALA A 23 6.93 -0.45 -13.70
N ALA A 24 5.70 -0.97 -13.64
CA ALA A 24 4.56 -0.09 -13.63
C ALA A 24 4.72 0.71 -12.33
N HIS A 25 5.32 1.89 -12.43
CA HIS A 25 5.22 2.87 -11.36
C HIS A 25 3.72 3.09 -11.21
N GLY A 26 3.21 2.89 -10.00
CA GLY A 26 1.80 3.12 -9.75
C GLY A 26 1.49 4.58 -10.05
N THR A 27 0.22 4.92 -10.14
CA THR A 27 -0.19 6.32 -10.19
C THR A 27 -0.75 6.71 -8.82
N VAL A 28 -0.83 8.02 -8.53
CA VAL A 28 -1.57 8.51 -7.36
C VAL A 28 -3.02 7.97 -7.36
N GLU A 29 -3.61 7.75 -8.55
CA GLU A 29 -4.93 7.11 -8.67
C GLU A 29 -4.92 5.65 -8.20
N ASP A 30 -3.85 4.89 -8.44
CA ASP A 30 -3.73 3.52 -7.90
C ASP A 30 -3.66 3.54 -6.37
N CYS A 31 -2.98 4.53 -5.78
CA CYS A 31 -2.97 4.71 -4.33
C CYS A 31 -4.38 5.05 -3.79
N LYS A 32 -5.15 5.88 -4.50
CA LYS A 32 -6.55 6.17 -4.16
C LYS A 32 -7.44 4.93 -4.26
N LEU A 33 -7.19 4.02 -5.21
CA LEU A 33 -7.90 2.75 -5.29
C LEU A 33 -7.64 1.87 -4.06
N LEU A 34 -6.40 1.82 -3.57
CA LEU A 34 -6.06 1.12 -2.32
C LEU A 34 -6.81 1.71 -1.11
N ILE A 35 -6.87 3.05 -1.00
CA ILE A 35 -7.61 3.70 0.09
C ILE A 35 -9.12 3.43 -0.02
N ASN A 36 -9.70 3.45 -1.23
CA ASN A 36 -11.11 3.11 -1.44
C ASN A 36 -11.44 1.65 -1.08
N LYS A 37 -10.53 0.72 -1.40
CA LYS A 37 -10.63 -0.68 -0.94
C LYS A 37 -10.58 -0.74 0.59
N LEU A 38 -9.65 -0.01 1.22
CA LEU A 38 -9.54 0.07 2.67
C LEU A 38 -10.80 0.66 3.32
N ILE A 39 -11.47 1.65 2.71
CA ILE A 39 -12.77 2.16 3.17
C ILE A 39 -13.83 1.05 3.14
N THR A 40 -13.87 0.26 2.07
CA THR A 40 -14.81 -0.86 1.93
C THR A 40 -14.58 -1.92 3.02
N ASN A 41 -13.32 -2.30 3.25
CA ASN A 41 -12.93 -3.24 4.30
C ASN A 41 -13.21 -2.66 5.71
N THR A 42 -13.01 -1.37 5.90
CA THR A 42 -13.33 -0.65 7.13
C THR A 42 -14.84 -0.59 7.36
N ARG A 43 -15.69 -0.67 6.32
CA ARG A 43 -17.15 -0.75 6.47
C ARG A 43 -17.61 -2.17 6.81
N SER A 44 -16.91 -3.20 6.35
CA SER A 44 -17.28 -4.61 6.58
C SER A 44 -16.74 -5.18 7.89
N VAL A 45 -15.57 -4.73 8.37
CA VAL A 45 -14.94 -5.27 9.58
C VAL A 45 -15.90 -5.23 10.77
N ALA A 46 -15.97 -6.31 11.54
CA ALA A 46 -16.77 -6.35 12.75
C ALA A 46 -16.12 -5.50 13.84
N ILE A 47 -16.90 -4.56 14.39
CA ILE A 47 -16.52 -3.70 15.53
C ILE A 47 -17.59 -3.89 16.60
N HIS A 48 -17.16 -3.99 17.86
CA HIS A 48 -18.01 -4.33 18.99
C HIS A 48 -17.98 -3.25 20.11
N GLY A 49 -18.94 -3.35 21.02
CA GLY A 49 -19.08 -2.46 22.19
C GLY A 49 -20.08 -1.31 21.99
N ARG A 50 -20.00 -0.28 22.85
CA ARG A 50 -21.02 0.79 22.91
C ARG A 50 -20.87 1.87 21.84
N ASN A 51 -19.65 2.10 21.34
CA ASN A 51 -19.33 3.22 20.45
C ASN A 51 -19.13 2.82 18.98
N VAL A 52 -19.65 1.67 18.53
CA VAL A 52 -19.39 1.08 17.21
C VAL A 52 -19.57 2.08 16.05
N LYS A 53 -20.70 2.81 16.02
CA LYS A 53 -20.98 3.78 14.96
C LYS A 53 -19.97 4.92 14.95
N LYS A 54 -19.60 5.42 16.12
CA LYS A 54 -18.61 6.51 16.28
C LYS A 54 -17.23 6.03 15.87
N ASP A 55 -16.79 4.87 16.35
CA ASP A 55 -15.47 4.33 16.00
C ASP A 55 -15.34 4.06 14.50
N ARG A 56 -16.40 3.52 13.86
CA ARG A 56 -16.40 3.33 12.41
C ARG A 56 -16.38 4.66 11.66
N ALA A 57 -17.16 5.64 12.09
CA ALA A 57 -17.20 6.96 11.46
C ALA A 57 -15.83 7.66 11.56
N GLU A 58 -15.15 7.61 12.71
CA GLU A 58 -13.80 8.17 12.87
C GLU A 58 -12.78 7.49 11.96
N LEU A 59 -12.82 6.16 11.86
CA LEU A 59 -11.94 5.41 10.94
C LEU A 59 -12.18 5.83 9.48
N ILE A 60 -13.44 5.86 9.04
CA ILE A 60 -13.79 6.25 7.67
C ILE A 60 -13.40 7.70 7.40
N ALA A 61 -13.64 8.62 8.33
CA ALA A 61 -13.28 10.02 8.18
C ALA A 61 -11.77 10.21 7.95
N ASN A 62 -10.91 9.46 8.63
CA ASN A 62 -9.47 9.52 8.37
C ASN A 62 -9.13 9.11 6.92
N LEU A 63 -9.79 8.08 6.38
CA LEU A 63 -9.56 7.61 5.01
C LEU A 63 -10.11 8.58 3.97
N GLU A 64 -11.27 9.19 4.21
CA GLU A 64 -11.87 10.20 3.32
C GLU A 64 -11.03 11.49 3.28
N VAL A 65 -10.46 11.89 4.42
CA VAL A 65 -9.50 13.00 4.47
C VAL A 65 -8.22 12.62 3.73
N ALA A 66 -7.70 11.40 3.87
CA ALA A 66 -6.53 10.96 3.12
C ALA A 66 -6.74 11.03 1.59
N LEU A 67 -7.92 10.61 1.10
CA LEU A 67 -8.28 10.77 -0.33
C LEU A 67 -8.30 12.25 -0.75
N THR A 68 -8.93 13.10 0.06
CA THR A 68 -9.00 14.54 -0.20
C THR A 68 -7.62 15.19 -0.22
N ASP A 69 -6.72 14.75 0.67
CA ASP A 69 -5.35 15.24 0.72
C ASP A 69 -4.56 14.80 -0.53
N LEU A 70 -4.78 13.60 -1.06
CA LEU A 70 -4.19 13.21 -2.35
C LEU A 70 -4.72 14.05 -3.51
N ASP A 71 -6.03 14.35 -3.53
CA ASP A 71 -6.64 15.23 -4.55
C ASP A 71 -6.11 16.67 -4.48
N THR A 72 -5.68 17.11 -3.30
CA THR A 72 -5.13 18.46 -3.06
C THR A 72 -3.61 18.52 -3.02
N VAL A 73 -2.94 17.47 -3.52
CA VAL A 73 -1.46 17.38 -3.64
C VAL A 73 -0.76 17.51 -2.28
N LYS A 74 -1.33 16.91 -1.23
CA LYS A 74 -0.80 16.84 0.14
C LYS A 74 -0.50 15.39 0.56
N PRO A 75 0.41 14.69 -0.13
CA PRO A 75 0.67 13.27 0.09
C PRO A 75 1.10 12.96 1.52
N CYS A 76 1.87 13.83 2.18
CA CYS A 76 2.34 13.59 3.53
C CYS A 76 1.25 13.75 4.58
N THR A 77 0.29 14.64 4.36
CA THR A 77 -0.90 14.72 5.22
C THR A 77 -1.78 13.49 5.02
N ALA A 78 -1.92 12.97 3.79
CA ALA A 78 -2.61 11.72 3.53
C ALA A 78 -1.94 10.54 4.26
N VAL A 79 -0.61 10.44 4.24
CA VAL A 79 0.15 9.42 5.01
C VAL A 79 -0.07 9.59 6.51
N GLN A 80 -0.07 10.82 7.05
CA GLN A 80 -0.40 11.06 8.45
C GLN A 80 -1.81 10.54 8.79
N LYS A 81 -2.80 10.76 7.92
CA LYS A 81 -4.17 10.27 8.13
C LYS A 81 -4.28 8.75 8.10
N LEU A 82 -3.51 8.08 7.23
CA LEU A 82 -3.41 6.62 7.23
C LEU A 82 -2.74 6.09 8.51
N ASN A 83 -1.75 6.81 9.05
CA ASN A 83 -1.16 6.48 10.35
C ASN A 83 -2.15 6.72 11.51
N ASP A 84 -2.92 7.80 11.51
CA ASP A 84 -3.99 8.06 12.48
C ASP A 84 -5.04 6.93 12.46
N PHE A 85 -5.41 6.46 11.25
CA PHE A 85 -6.26 5.28 11.07
C PHE A 85 -5.65 4.04 11.73
N LYS A 86 -4.38 3.71 11.47
CA LYS A 86 -3.68 2.57 12.08
C LYS A 86 -3.64 2.68 13.61
N ILE A 87 -3.39 3.87 14.15
CA ILE A 87 -3.41 4.12 15.60
C ILE A 87 -4.78 3.79 16.18
N LYS A 88 -5.86 4.26 15.55
CA LYS A 88 -7.23 3.96 15.99
C LYS A 88 -7.56 2.47 15.90
N VAL A 89 -7.13 1.77 14.84
CA VAL A 89 -7.29 0.31 14.72
C VAL A 89 -6.57 -0.39 15.88
N ASN A 90 -5.32 -0.02 16.18
CA ASN A 90 -4.56 -0.58 17.30
C ASN A 90 -5.21 -0.30 18.66
N GLN A 91 -5.83 0.87 18.86
CA GLN A 91 -6.63 1.14 20.07
C GLN A 91 -7.84 0.20 20.19
N LEU A 92 -8.51 -0.09 19.07
CA LEU A 92 -9.64 -1.04 19.06
C LEU A 92 -9.17 -2.48 19.30
N ILE A 93 -8.01 -2.87 18.77
CA ILE A 93 -7.38 -4.18 19.05
C ILE A 93 -7.09 -4.30 20.54
N ALA A 94 -6.41 -3.32 21.13
CA ALA A 94 -6.05 -3.31 22.56
C ALA A 94 -7.30 -3.39 23.46
N ALA A 95 -8.40 -2.77 23.03
CA ALA A 95 -9.68 -2.84 23.72
C ALA A 95 -10.48 -4.13 23.44
N LYS A 96 -10.01 -5.01 22.55
CA LYS A 96 -10.72 -6.21 22.05
C LYS A 96 -12.09 -5.88 21.43
N ARG A 97 -12.13 -4.78 20.67
CA ARG A 97 -13.37 -4.20 20.09
C ARG A 97 -13.46 -4.30 18.58
N ILE A 98 -12.52 -4.97 17.93
CA ILE A 98 -12.50 -5.17 16.48
C ILE A 98 -12.13 -6.62 16.18
N ASN A 99 -12.60 -7.14 15.06
CA ASN A 99 -12.32 -8.52 14.66
C ASN A 99 -10.80 -8.76 14.57
N THR A 100 -10.36 -9.85 15.19
CA THR A 100 -8.98 -10.37 15.13
C THR A 100 -8.96 -11.84 14.73
N ASP A 101 -10.12 -12.47 14.54
CA ASP A 101 -10.25 -13.85 14.11
C ASP A 101 -10.28 -13.91 12.58
N GLU A 102 -9.26 -14.55 12.01
CA GLU A 102 -9.08 -14.75 10.56
C GLU A 102 -10.21 -15.59 9.95
N ASN A 103 -10.91 -16.39 10.75
CA ASN A 103 -12.05 -17.19 10.28
C ASN A 103 -13.37 -16.43 10.25
N ALA A 104 -13.42 -15.22 10.83
CA ALA A 104 -14.63 -14.41 10.98
C ALA A 104 -14.76 -13.29 9.93
N GLY A 105 -14.00 -13.38 8.83
CA GLY A 105 -13.99 -12.39 7.74
C GLY A 105 -12.87 -11.37 7.89
N THR A 106 -13.08 -10.13 7.40
CA THR A 106 -12.08 -9.07 7.46
C THR A 106 -11.62 -8.85 8.91
N THR A 107 -10.30 -8.86 9.10
CA THR A 107 -9.64 -8.68 10.38
C THR A 107 -9.05 -7.28 10.50
N SER A 108 -8.76 -6.87 11.73
CA SER A 108 -7.97 -5.68 12.01
C SER A 108 -6.55 -5.75 11.43
N LYS A 109 -5.98 -6.95 11.26
CA LYS A 109 -4.71 -7.15 10.55
C LYS A 109 -4.84 -6.78 9.07
N ASP A 110 -5.91 -7.22 8.40
CA ASP A 110 -6.15 -6.86 6.99
C ASP A 110 -6.22 -5.33 6.81
N LEU A 111 -6.85 -4.62 7.75
CA LEU A 111 -6.93 -3.15 7.70
C LEU A 111 -5.57 -2.48 7.87
N ILE A 112 -4.71 -3.01 8.75
CA ILE A 112 -3.36 -2.50 8.96
C ILE A 112 -2.52 -2.75 7.70
N ASP A 113 -2.57 -3.98 7.16
CA ASP A 113 -1.80 -4.36 5.98
C ASP A 113 -2.25 -3.56 4.73
N ASP A 114 -3.57 -3.36 4.54
CA ASP A 114 -4.10 -2.51 3.46
C ASP A 114 -3.70 -1.04 3.64
N ALA A 115 -3.65 -0.52 4.87
CA ALA A 115 -3.15 0.83 5.15
C ALA A 115 -1.65 0.97 4.86
N ASP A 116 -0.84 -0.02 5.21
CA ASP A 116 0.59 -0.05 4.91
C ASP A 116 0.84 -0.13 3.40
N ALA A 117 0.03 -0.88 2.65
CA ALA A 117 0.08 -0.90 1.20
C ALA A 117 -0.24 0.47 0.60
N ALA A 118 -1.26 1.17 1.11
CA ALA A 118 -1.62 2.51 0.66
C ALA A 118 -0.51 3.54 0.98
N ILE A 119 0.05 3.52 2.20
CA ILE A 119 1.17 4.39 2.60
C ILE A 119 2.36 4.17 1.66
N LYS A 120 2.77 2.91 1.46
CA LYS A 120 3.89 2.57 0.59
C LYS A 120 3.67 3.03 -0.85
N CYS A 121 2.44 2.93 -1.36
CA CYS A 121 2.07 3.45 -2.67
C CYS A 121 2.30 4.96 -2.72
N ILE A 122 1.75 5.71 -1.75
CA ILE A 122 1.89 7.17 -1.71
C ILE A 122 3.37 7.56 -1.65
N ASP A 123 4.16 6.96 -0.75
CA ASP A 123 5.58 7.27 -0.60
C ASP A 123 6.38 7.01 -1.88
N THR A 124 6.03 5.96 -2.64
CA THR A 124 6.67 5.64 -3.92
C THR A 124 6.34 6.69 -4.98
N GLU A 125 5.09 7.15 -5.04
CA GLU A 125 4.62 8.06 -6.08
C GLU A 125 4.81 9.55 -5.74
N SER A 126 5.04 9.90 -4.47
CA SER A 126 5.13 11.29 -4.01
C SER A 126 6.55 11.79 -3.72
N ALA A 127 7.58 11.12 -4.21
CA ALA A 127 9.00 11.41 -3.93
C ALA A 127 9.40 11.34 -2.44
N GLY A 128 8.65 10.58 -1.64
CA GLY A 128 8.89 10.35 -0.22
C GLY A 128 8.48 11.50 0.70
N CYS A 129 7.64 11.19 1.68
CA CYS A 129 7.42 12.06 2.82
C CYS A 129 8.56 11.85 3.82
N GLY A 130 9.55 12.74 3.80
CA GLY A 130 10.77 12.64 4.59
C GLY A 130 10.51 12.21 6.04
N THR A 131 11.19 11.14 6.46
CA THR A 131 11.20 10.60 7.83
C THR A 131 11.76 11.60 8.83
#